data_AF-A0A1B6EGA5-F1
#
_entry.id   AF-A0A1B6EGA5-F1
#
_cell.length_a   1.000
_cell.length_b   1.000
_cell.length_c   1.000
_cell.angle_alpha   90.00
_cell.angle_beta   90.00
_cell.angle_gamma   90.00
#
_symmetry.space_group_name_H-M   'P 1'
#
loop_
_entity.id
_entity.type
_entity.pdbx_description
1 polymer ?
#
loop_
_entity_poly.entity_id
_entity_poly.type
_entity_poly.pdbx_seq_one_letter_code
_entity_poly.pdbx_strand_id
1 'polypeptide(L)'
;LVNAIFRHGQRTPVDTYPKDPYVNFDFPPYGRGQLTDEGKRAQYKQGQFLRKRYGDFIGRQYSTDILWVQTTDVDRTKMSALLEASGLFPPEGHDHRGMEPDCQPVPIHYEPLNQDKLLLVRVPCPRYFEAHDEVMASPAMTKYNE
;
A
#
# COMPACT_ATOMS: atom_id res chain seq x y z
N LEU A 1 19.87 -6.95 6.61
CA LEU A 1 18.65 -6.13 6.75
C LEU A 1 18.13 -5.80 5.36
N VAL A 2 16.82 -5.99 5.12
CA VAL A 2 16.16 -5.64 3.86
C VAL A 2 14.99 -4.72 4.21
N ASN A 3 14.86 -3.59 3.50
CA ASN A 3 13.69 -2.72 3.58
C ASN A 3 13.03 -2.69 2.20
N ALA A 4 11.71 -2.89 2.15
CA ALA A 4 10.92 -2.80 0.93
C ALA A 4 9.86 -1.72 1.10
N ILE A 5 9.84 -0.76 0.17
CA ILE A 5 8.82 0.27 0.09
C ILE A 5 8.16 0.13 -1.26
N PHE A 6 6.85 -0.09 -1.26
CA PHE A 6 6.08 -0.32 -2.47
C PHE A 6 4.74 0.41 -2.39
N ARG A 7 4.17 0.66 -3.55
CA ARG A 7 2.85 1.25 -3.68
C ARG A 7 1.78 0.17 -3.56
N HIS A 8 0.60 0.55 -3.08
CA HIS A 8 -0.61 -0.27 -3.17
C HIS A 8 -0.83 -0.80 -4.60
N GLY A 9 -1.56 -1.92 -4.73
CA GLY A 9 -1.92 -2.46 -6.04
C GLY A 9 -2.91 -1.58 -6.82
N GLN A 10 -3.26 -2.00 -8.03
CA GLN A 10 -4.23 -1.32 -8.86
C GLN A 10 -5.57 -1.08 -8.13
N ARG A 11 -6.13 0.10 -8.31
CA ARG A 11 -7.34 0.56 -7.64
C ARG A 11 -8.25 1.33 -8.59
N THR A 12 -9.49 1.52 -8.17
CA THR A 12 -10.42 2.46 -8.80
C THR A 12 -9.97 3.92 -8.53
N PRO A 13 -10.46 4.89 -9.34
CA PRO A 13 -10.20 6.32 -9.11
C PRO A 13 -10.67 6.76 -7.72
N VAL A 14 -9.91 7.66 -7.07
CA VAL A 14 -10.33 8.30 -5.80
C VAL A 14 -11.21 9.49 -6.17
N ASP A 15 -10.61 10.46 -6.87
CA ASP A 15 -11.25 11.65 -7.40
C ASP A 15 -11.25 11.63 -8.93
N THR A 16 -11.97 12.57 -9.53
CA THR A 16 -12.01 12.75 -10.99
C THR A 16 -12.06 14.23 -11.38
N TYR A 17 -11.97 14.50 -12.69
CA TYR A 17 -11.98 15.85 -13.25
C TYR A 17 -13.42 16.36 -13.50
N PRO A 18 -13.67 17.69 -13.53
CA PRO A 18 -15.03 18.24 -13.56
C PRO A 18 -15.92 17.82 -14.75
N LYS A 19 -15.32 17.43 -15.88
CA LYS A 19 -16.04 17.04 -17.10
C LYS A 19 -16.02 15.53 -17.37
N ASP A 20 -15.75 14.73 -16.34
CA ASP A 20 -15.71 13.27 -16.47
C ASP A 20 -17.10 12.72 -16.84
N PRO A 21 -17.26 12.09 -18.03
CA PRO A 21 -18.54 11.49 -18.40
C PRO A 21 -18.96 10.36 -17.46
N TYR A 22 -18.03 9.81 -16.67
CA TYR A 22 -18.26 8.74 -15.70
C TYR A 22 -18.23 9.23 -14.24
N VAL A 23 -18.41 10.54 -13.99
CA VAL A 23 -18.37 11.12 -12.64
C VAL A 23 -19.31 10.42 -11.64
N ASN A 24 -20.49 9.97 -12.10
CA ASN A 24 -21.49 9.30 -11.27
C ASN A 24 -21.31 7.77 -11.20
N PHE A 25 -20.30 7.21 -11.87
CA PHE A 25 -20.01 5.79 -11.76
C PHE A 25 -19.35 5.49 -10.41
N ASP A 26 -19.88 4.50 -9.70
CA ASP A 26 -19.52 4.13 -8.33
C ASP A 26 -18.52 2.96 -8.26
N PHE A 27 -18.13 2.41 -9.41
CA PHE A 27 -17.15 1.32 -9.53
C PHE A 27 -17.48 0.05 -8.72
N PRO A 28 -18.69 -0.53 -8.83
CA PRO A 28 -19.01 -1.79 -8.17
C PRO A 28 -18.15 -2.93 -8.75
N PRO A 29 -17.81 -3.94 -7.95
CA PRO A 29 -18.19 -4.13 -6.54
C PRO A 29 -17.26 -3.41 -5.54
N TYR A 30 -16.29 -2.61 -6.02
CA TYR A 30 -15.19 -2.12 -5.18
C TYR A 30 -15.50 -0.79 -4.50
N GLY A 31 -16.19 0.13 -5.17
CA GLY A 31 -16.28 1.52 -4.74
C GLY A 31 -15.09 2.37 -5.23
N ARG A 32 -15.14 3.69 -4.99
CA ARG A 32 -14.06 4.64 -5.33
C ARG A 32 -12.83 4.48 -4.43
N GLY A 33 -11.65 4.61 -5.02
CA GLY A 33 -10.36 4.54 -4.33
C GLY A 33 -9.96 3.18 -3.77
N GLN A 34 -10.71 2.13 -4.10
CA GLN A 34 -10.57 0.78 -3.54
C GLN A 34 -9.82 -0.17 -4.48
N LEU A 35 -9.19 -1.19 -3.88
CA LEU A 35 -8.32 -2.12 -4.58
C LEU A 35 -9.12 -3.06 -5.49
N THR A 36 -8.76 -3.14 -6.77
CA THR A 36 -9.41 -4.05 -7.73
C THR A 36 -8.86 -5.47 -7.57
N ASP A 37 -9.53 -6.48 -8.13
CA ASP A 37 -9.02 -7.85 -8.04
C ASP A 37 -7.70 -8.05 -8.78
N GLU A 38 -7.44 -7.25 -9.82
CA GLU A 38 -6.14 -7.22 -10.48
C GLU A 38 -5.05 -6.65 -9.55
N GLY A 39 -5.37 -5.57 -8.83
CA GLY A 39 -4.48 -5.02 -7.80
C GLY A 39 -4.20 -6.03 -6.69
N LYS A 40 -5.23 -6.75 -6.24
CA LYS A 40 -5.07 -7.80 -5.22
C LYS A 40 -4.13 -8.91 -5.69
N ARG A 41 -4.36 -9.45 -6.90
CA ARG A 41 -3.51 -10.49 -7.49
C ARG A 41 -2.06 -10.03 -7.69
N ALA A 42 -1.86 -8.78 -8.10
CA ALA A 42 -0.53 -8.22 -8.31
C ALA A 42 0.26 -8.16 -6.98
N GLN A 43 -0.37 -7.69 -5.91
CA GLN A 43 0.26 -7.62 -4.59
C GLN A 43 0.58 -9.01 -4.04
N TYR A 44 -0.34 -9.97 -4.15
CA TYR A 44 -0.05 -11.34 -3.76
C TYR A 44 1.15 -11.93 -4.51
N LYS A 45 1.23 -11.73 -5.84
CA LYS A 45 2.38 -12.15 -6.65
C LYS A 45 3.67 -11.43 -6.26
N GLN A 46 3.60 -10.16 -5.88
CA GLN A 46 4.75 -9.40 -5.37
C GLN A 46 5.27 -10.04 -4.07
N GLY A 47 4.38 -10.43 -3.16
CA GLY A 47 4.72 -11.21 -1.96
C GLY A 47 5.43 -12.53 -2.30
N GLN A 48 4.91 -13.28 -3.28
CA GLN A 48 5.54 -14.53 -3.75
C GLN A 48 6.92 -14.28 -4.38
N PHE A 49 7.09 -13.17 -5.10
CA PHE A 49 8.40 -12.77 -5.62
C PHE A 49 9.38 -12.48 -4.48
N LEU A 50 8.96 -11.74 -3.45
CA LEU A 50 9.77 -11.48 -2.26
C LEU A 50 10.12 -12.79 -1.52
N ARG A 51 9.18 -13.73 -1.42
CA ARG A 51 9.42 -15.07 -0.87
C ARG A 51 10.49 -15.80 -1.67
N LYS A 52 10.39 -15.83 -3.00
CA LYS A 52 11.40 -16.47 -3.86
C LYS A 52 12.77 -15.82 -3.70
N ARG A 53 12.82 -14.49 -3.52
CA ARG A 53 14.07 -13.73 -3.43
C ARG A 53 14.75 -13.81 -2.06
N TYR A 54 13.96 -13.82 -0.98
CA TYR A 54 14.46 -13.66 0.39
C TYR A 54 14.09 -14.82 1.32
N GLY A 55 13.46 -15.89 0.83
CA GLY A 55 12.98 -17.02 1.63
C GLY A 55 14.08 -17.66 2.49
N ASP A 56 15.28 -17.83 1.94
CA ASP A 56 16.43 -18.37 2.67
C ASP A 56 16.93 -17.42 3.78
N PHE A 57 16.72 -16.11 3.59
CA PHE A 57 17.12 -15.09 4.55
C PHE A 57 16.11 -14.92 5.70
N ILE A 58 14.81 -14.98 5.41
CA ILE A 58 13.73 -14.77 6.40
C ILE A 58 13.23 -16.07 7.05
N GLY A 59 13.66 -17.23 6.55
CA GLY A 59 13.20 -18.52 7.05
C GLY A 59 11.79 -18.88 6.58
N ARG A 60 11.29 -20.05 7.01
CA ARG A 60 10.01 -20.58 6.51
C ARG A 60 8.77 -20.02 7.19
N GLN A 61 8.85 -19.78 8.49
CA GLN A 61 7.73 -19.40 9.34
C GLN A 61 7.76 -17.90 9.62
N TYR A 62 6.58 -17.32 9.76
CA TYR A 62 6.44 -15.94 10.22
C TYR A 62 6.86 -15.82 11.70
N SER A 63 7.47 -14.70 12.06
CA SER A 63 7.69 -14.25 13.44
C SER A 63 7.73 -12.72 13.46
N THR A 64 7.31 -12.13 14.58
CA THR A 64 7.41 -10.67 14.82
C THR A 64 8.85 -10.17 14.81
N ASP A 65 9.83 -11.05 15.06
CA ASP A 65 11.25 -10.68 15.11
C ASP A 65 11.88 -10.57 13.71
N ILE A 66 11.24 -11.14 12.68
CA ILE A 66 11.79 -11.21 11.32
C ILE A 66 11.09 -10.29 10.33
N LEU A 67 9.83 -9.94 10.57
CA LEU A 67 9.03 -9.11 9.67
C LEU A 67 8.26 -8.05 10.46
N TRP A 68 8.48 -6.79 10.08
CA TRP A 68 7.68 -5.64 10.47
C TRP A 68 6.96 -5.09 9.24
N VAL A 69 5.63 -4.96 9.31
CA VAL A 69 4.81 -4.42 8.21
C VAL A 69 4.16 -3.12 8.65
N GLN A 70 4.47 -2.03 7.95
CA GLN A 70 3.87 -0.72 8.18
C GLN A 70 3.17 -0.23 6.91
N THR A 71 1.98 0.36 7.08
CA THR A 71 1.14 0.89 6.01
C THR A 71 0.65 2.30 6.35
N THR A 72 0.19 3.05 5.35
CA THR A 72 -0.66 4.21 5.60
C THR A 72 -2.04 3.75 6.05
N ASP A 73 -2.75 4.59 6.81
CA ASP A 73 -4.13 4.32 7.27
C ASP A 73 -5.19 4.48 6.15
N VAL A 74 -5.05 3.68 5.09
CA VAL A 74 -5.99 3.62 3.96
C VAL A 74 -6.26 2.16 3.60
N ASP A 75 -7.52 1.80 3.35
CA ASP A 75 -7.93 0.41 3.11
C ASP A 75 -7.11 -0.28 2.01
N ARG A 76 -6.92 0.39 0.88
CA ARG A 76 -6.14 -0.15 -0.24
C ARG A 76 -4.69 -0.49 0.11
N THR A 77 -4.04 0.25 1.02
CA THR A 77 -2.66 -0.05 1.45
C THR A 77 -2.63 -1.16 2.47
N LYS A 78 -3.57 -1.18 3.40
CA LYS A 78 -3.75 -2.28 4.37
C LYS A 78 -4.01 -3.61 3.66
N MET A 79 -4.96 -3.63 2.72
CA MET A 79 -5.27 -4.82 1.92
C MET A 79 -4.08 -5.27 1.06
N SER A 80 -3.37 -4.32 0.44
CA SER A 80 -2.17 -4.62 -0.35
C SER A 80 -1.10 -5.30 0.50
N ALA A 81 -0.78 -4.75 1.67
CA ALA A 81 0.22 -5.31 2.57
C ALA A 81 -0.16 -6.68 3.12
N LEU A 82 -1.43 -6.90 3.45
CA LEU A 82 -1.93 -8.22 3.86
C LEU A 82 -1.74 -9.26 2.75
N LEU A 83 -2.04 -8.90 1.50
CA LEU A 83 -1.85 -9.80 0.36
C LEU A 83 -0.37 -10.08 0.08
N GLU A 84 0.49 -9.07 0.18
CA GLU A 84 1.93 -9.29 0.10
C GLU A 84 2.42 -10.22 1.20
N ALA A 85 1.99 -10.00 2.45
CA ALA A 85 2.34 -10.85 3.58
C ALA A 85 1.86 -12.29 3.39
N SER A 86 0.65 -12.51 2.88
CA SER A 86 0.14 -13.85 2.56
C SER A 86 0.91 -14.54 1.42
N GLY A 87 1.42 -13.78 0.44
CA GLY A 87 2.30 -14.32 -0.59
C GLY A 87 3.72 -14.59 -0.09
N LEU A 88 4.16 -13.82 0.91
CA LEU A 88 5.49 -13.91 1.51
C LEU A 88 5.59 -15.09 2.49
N PHE A 89 4.57 -15.28 3.32
CA PHE A 89 4.45 -16.34 4.31
C PHE A 89 3.17 -17.16 4.04
N PRO A 90 3.21 -18.11 3.10
CA PRO A 90 2.11 -19.03 2.92
C PRO A 90 1.92 -19.89 4.18
N PRO A 91 0.69 -20.37 4.46
CA PRO A 91 0.44 -21.26 5.58
C PRO A 91 1.21 -22.57 5.38
N GLU A 92 2.27 -22.80 6.16
CA GLU A 92 3.10 -23.99 6.18
C GLU A 92 3.35 -24.49 7.61
N GLY A 93 2.91 -25.72 7.91
CA GLY A 93 3.31 -26.44 9.12
C GLY A 93 2.33 -26.33 10.30
N HIS A 94 2.86 -26.26 11.52
CA HIS A 94 2.12 -26.49 12.77
C HIS A 94 1.29 -25.29 13.27
N ASP A 95 1.51 -24.09 12.71
CA ASP A 95 1.06 -22.80 13.24
C ASP A 95 -0.33 -22.36 12.72
N HIS A 96 -0.95 -23.14 11.84
CA HIS A 96 -2.28 -22.82 11.26
C HIS A 96 -3.28 -23.97 11.44
N ARG A 97 -2.90 -25.00 12.20
CA ARG A 97 -3.75 -26.19 12.45
C ARG A 97 -5.05 -25.75 13.16
N GLY A 98 -6.12 -25.61 12.40
CA GLY A 98 -7.47 -25.29 12.90
C GLY A 98 -8.05 -23.95 12.44
N MET A 99 -7.36 -23.19 11.58
CA MET A 99 -7.97 -22.03 10.90
C MET A 99 -8.51 -22.46 9.53
N GLU A 100 -9.83 -22.36 9.34
CA GLU A 100 -10.45 -22.45 8.01
C GLU A 100 -10.91 -21.05 7.56
N PRO A 101 -10.43 -20.52 6.42
CA PRO A 101 -9.42 -21.09 5.52
C PRO A 101 -7.99 -21.04 6.09
N ASP A 102 -7.12 -21.92 5.58
CA ASP A 102 -5.68 -21.92 5.89
C ASP A 102 -5.08 -20.53 5.61
N CYS A 103 -4.78 -19.79 6.67
CA CYS A 103 -4.30 -18.42 6.58
C CYS A 103 -3.25 -18.17 7.68
N GLN A 104 -2.16 -17.52 7.30
CA GLN A 104 -1.19 -16.97 8.24
C GLN A 104 -1.50 -15.49 8.46
N PRO A 105 -2.13 -15.09 9.57
CA PRO A 105 -2.32 -13.68 9.88
C PRO A 105 -0.96 -13.03 10.18
N VAL A 106 -0.73 -11.85 9.61
CA VAL A 106 0.44 -11.01 9.88
C VAL A 106 -0.07 -9.64 10.35
N PRO A 107 0.41 -9.14 11.50
CA PRO A 107 0.03 -7.84 12.00
C PRO A 107 0.52 -6.75 11.04
N ILE A 108 -0.31 -5.73 10.87
CA ILE A 108 0.04 -4.51 10.14
C ILE A 108 -0.04 -3.33 11.09
N HIS A 109 0.93 -2.43 10.98
CA HIS A 109 1.01 -1.21 11.77
C HIS A 109 0.69 -0.01 10.89
N TYR A 110 -0.01 0.97 11.45
CA TYR A 110 -0.30 2.23 10.77
C TYR A 110 -0.55 3.32 11.81
N GLU A 111 -0.30 4.56 11.39
CA GLU A 111 -0.65 5.75 12.16
C GLU A 111 -1.92 6.37 11.55
N PRO A 112 -2.81 6.99 12.35
CA PRO A 112 -3.95 7.73 11.81
C PRO A 112 -3.51 8.72 10.73
N LEU A 113 -4.31 8.89 9.68
CA LEU A 113 -3.93 9.70 8.52
C LEU A 113 -3.47 11.12 8.86
N ASN A 114 -4.05 11.78 9.86
CA ASN A 114 -3.68 13.14 10.27
C ASN A 114 -2.42 13.19 11.17
N GLN A 115 -1.87 12.04 11.54
CA GLN A 115 -0.68 11.87 12.37
C GLN A 115 0.47 11.22 11.62
N ASP A 116 0.21 10.63 10.44
CA ASP A 116 1.22 9.96 9.61
C ASP A 116 2.30 10.96 9.17
N LYS A 117 3.48 10.83 9.78
CA LYS A 117 4.69 11.62 9.49
C LYS A 117 5.68 10.91 8.58
N LEU A 118 5.43 9.64 8.25
CA LEU A 118 6.43 8.78 7.61
C LEU A 118 6.06 8.43 6.17
N LEU A 119 4.88 7.87 5.94
CA LEU A 119 4.51 7.27 4.66
C LEU A 119 3.64 8.20 3.82
N LEU A 120 2.65 8.88 4.43
CA LEU A 120 1.78 9.82 3.73
C LEU A 120 2.09 11.29 4.05
N VAL A 121 2.81 11.56 5.14
CA VAL A 121 3.27 12.89 5.57
C VAL A 121 2.13 13.93 5.53
N ARG A 122 1.01 13.61 6.17
CA ARG A 122 -0.19 14.46 6.21
C ARG A 122 -0.21 15.42 7.39
N VAL A 123 0.84 15.42 8.20
CA VAL A 123 1.02 16.42 9.25
C VAL A 123 1.37 17.76 8.59
N PRO A 124 0.66 18.86 8.94
CA PRO A 124 0.95 20.16 8.36
C PRO A 124 2.39 20.60 8.57
N CYS A 125 3.04 21.03 7.47
CA CYS A 125 4.38 21.58 7.48
C CYS A 125 4.35 22.91 6.70
N PRO A 126 4.38 24.08 7.37
CA PRO A 126 4.32 25.38 6.69
C PRO A 126 5.39 25.55 5.61
N ARG A 127 6.63 25.13 5.90
CA ARG A 127 7.75 25.20 4.96
C ARG A 127 7.53 24.39 3.68
N TYR A 128 6.77 23.28 3.74
CA TYR A 128 6.42 22.50 2.55
C TYR A 128 5.56 23.33 1.59
N PHE A 129 4.57 24.06 2.11
CA PHE A 129 3.70 24.89 1.28
C PHE A 129 4.47 26.08 0.67
N GLU A 130 5.33 26.73 1.46
CA GLU A 130 6.24 27.75 0.95
C GLU A 130 7.15 27.20 -0.17
N ALA A 131 7.73 26.01 0.02
CA ALA A 131 8.59 25.36 -0.96
C ALA A 131 7.83 24.99 -2.24
N HIS A 132 6.61 24.50 -2.08
CA HIS A 132 5.73 24.19 -3.20
C HIS A 132 5.45 25.45 -4.02
N ASP A 133 5.10 26.56 -3.37
CA ASP A 133 4.80 27.82 -4.06
C ASP A 133 6.04 28.41 -4.74
N GLU A 134 7.22 28.33 -4.10
CA GLU A 134 8.51 28.67 -4.70
C GLU A 134 8.77 27.86 -6.00
N VAL A 135 8.50 26.55 -5.98
CA VAL A 135 8.65 25.68 -7.16
C VAL A 135 7.63 26.03 -8.24
N MET A 136 6.37 26.27 -7.86
CA MET A 136 5.30 26.62 -8.79
C MET A 136 5.52 27.98 -9.48
N ALA A 137 6.19 28.91 -8.80
CA ALA A 137 6.59 30.20 -9.35
C ALA A 137 7.95 30.16 -10.11
N SER A 138 8.63 29.01 -10.14
CA SER A 138 9.93 28.90 -10.80
C SER A 138 9.80 29.06 -12.33
N PRO A 139 10.83 29.61 -13.02
CA PRO A 139 10.79 29.77 -14.47
C PRO A 139 10.52 28.46 -15.23
N ALA A 140 10.99 27.33 -14.70
CA ALA A 140 10.76 26.00 -15.28
C ALA A 140 9.27 25.64 -15.25
N MET A 141 8.58 25.94 -14.14
CA MET A 141 7.17 25.61 -13.98
C MET A 141 6.28 26.60 -14.71
N THR A 142 6.61 27.90 -14.71
CA THR A 142 5.90 28.90 -15.50
C THR A 142 5.89 28.52 -16.98
N LYS A 143 7.04 28.12 -17.55
CA LYS A 143 7.15 27.69 -18.94
C LYS A 143 6.34 26.43 -19.26
N TYR A 144 6.19 25.49 -18.33
CA TYR A 144 5.41 24.27 -18.56
C TYR A 144 3.89 24.54 -18.57
N ASN A 145 3.45 25.58 -17.85
CA ASN A 145 2.04 25.93 -17.74
C ASN A 145 1.54 26.89 -18.84
N GLU A 146 2.43 27.36 -19.72
CA GLU A 146 2.10 28.07 -20.97
C GLU A 146 1.60 27.09 -22.05
#